data_AF-A0A6L6DY35-F1
#
_entry.id   AF-A0A6L6DY35-F1
#
_cell.length_a   1.000
_cell.length_b   1.000
_cell.length_c   1.000
_cell.angle_alpha   90.00
_cell.angle_beta   90.00
_cell.angle_gamma   90.00
#
_symmetry.space_group_name_H-M   'P 1'
#
loop_
_entity.id
_entity.type
_entity.pdbx_description
1 polymer ?
#
loop_
_entity_poly.entity_id
_entity_poly.type
_entity_poly.pdbx_seq_one_letter_code
_entity_poly.pdbx_strand_id
1 'polypeptide(L)'
;SGHFEIKLLLTALTIGSGFVGGEVIPLFVMGALAGATFANEIGANVAVFAMVGSVAVLAGAANTPLACALLGIELFGGNGAILFAVACVAAYATSGHTGIYNAQKVSAHKSGEVTS
;
A
#
# COMPACT_ATOMS: atom_id res chain seq x y z
N SER A 1 5.36 -20.56 -22.70
CA SER A 1 5.18 -19.09 -22.74
C SER A 1 5.02 -18.56 -21.32
N GLY A 2 6.10 -18.45 -20.54
CA GLY A 2 6.03 -18.07 -19.11
C GLY A 2 7.23 -17.24 -18.63
N HIS A 3 8.03 -16.72 -19.57
CA HIS A 3 9.27 -16.02 -19.24
C HIS A 3 9.04 -14.56 -18.84
N PHE A 4 7.90 -13.96 -19.22
CA PHE A 4 7.62 -12.55 -18.94
C PHE A 4 7.19 -12.32 -17.48
N GLU A 5 6.35 -13.19 -16.93
CA GLU A 5 5.84 -13.09 -15.56
C GLU A 5 6.97 -13.25 -14.54
N ILE A 6 7.85 -14.25 -14.75
CA ILE A 6 9.05 -14.42 -13.95
C ILE A 6 10.00 -13.23 -14.07
N LYS A 7 10.17 -12.65 -15.27
CA LYS A 7 11.03 -11.46 -15.45
C LYS A 7 10.46 -10.23 -14.76
N LEU A 8 9.14 -10.07 -14.76
CA LEU A 8 8.45 -8.99 -14.04
C LEU A 8 8.64 -9.16 -12.52
N LEU A 9 8.43 -10.38 -12.01
CA LEU A 9 8.68 -10.74 -10.61
C LEU A 9 10.14 -10.53 -10.20
N LEU A 10 11.08 -10.96 -11.04
CA LEU A 10 12.51 -10.82 -10.78
C LEU A 10 12.94 -9.36 -10.82
N THR A 11 12.36 -8.53 -11.70
CA THR A 11 12.64 -7.08 -11.77
C THR A 11 12.07 -6.37 -10.56
N ALA A 12 10.82 -6.69 -10.17
CA ALA A 12 10.20 -6.16 -8.95
C ALA A 12 11.01 -6.56 -7.70
N LEU A 13 11.48 -7.80 -7.63
CA LEU A 13 12.36 -8.29 -6.57
C LEU A 13 13.71 -7.58 -6.58
N THR A 14 14.33 -7.38 -7.74
CA THR A 14 15.63 -6.68 -7.87
C THR A 14 15.53 -5.22 -7.43
N ILE A 15 14.47 -4.51 -7.83
CA ILE A 15 14.22 -3.13 -7.38
C ILE A 15 13.88 -3.10 -5.88
N GLY A 16 13.19 -4.11 -5.35
CA GLY A 16 12.82 -4.20 -3.93
C GLY A 16 13.91 -4.71 -2.98
N SER A 17 15.01 -5.27 -3.49
CA SER A 17 16.08 -5.87 -2.67
C SER A 17 17.15 -4.88 -2.17
N GLY A 18 16.96 -3.57 -2.37
CA GLY A 18 17.79 -2.55 -1.70
C GLY A 18 18.90 -1.91 -2.53
N PHE A 19 18.56 -1.33 -3.68
CA PHE A 19 19.45 -0.43 -4.42
C PHE A 19 19.09 1.05 -4.13
N VAL A 20 19.53 1.62 -3.00
CA VAL A 20 19.35 3.05 -2.58
C VAL A 20 17.99 3.68 -2.95
N GLY A 21 16.93 2.88 -2.95
CA GLY A 21 15.60 3.23 -3.43
C GLY A 21 14.60 2.61 -2.48
N GLY A 22 13.82 3.45 -1.79
CA GLY A 22 13.06 3.05 -0.61
C GLY A 22 12.05 1.92 -0.81
N GLU A 23 11.61 1.36 0.31
CA GLU A 23 10.65 0.24 0.42
C GLU A 23 9.23 0.57 -0.11
N VAL A 24 8.97 1.83 -0.43
CA VAL A 24 7.69 2.36 -0.91
C VAL A 24 7.27 1.74 -2.24
N ILE A 25 8.19 1.61 -3.20
CA ILE A 25 7.86 1.13 -4.55
C ILE A 25 7.48 -0.36 -4.54
N PRO A 26 8.21 -1.26 -3.84
CA PRO A 26 7.79 -2.64 -3.69
C PRO A 26 6.39 -2.79 -3.06
N LEU A 27 6.10 -2.05 -1.98
CA LEU A 27 4.78 -2.08 -1.33
C LEU A 27 3.68 -1.62 -2.28
N PHE A 28 3.95 -0.57 -3.05
CA PHE A 28 3.03 -0.03 -4.04
C PHE A 28 2.71 -1.05 -5.15
N VAL A 29 3.73 -1.76 -5.66
CA VAL A 29 3.58 -2.82 -6.67
C VAL A 29 2.84 -4.03 -6.09
N MET A 30 3.18 -4.46 -4.87
CA MET A 30 2.48 -5.57 -4.21
C MET A 30 1.00 -5.26 -3.98
N GLY A 31 0.68 -4.03 -3.57
CA GLY A 31 -0.70 -3.56 -3.45
C GLY A 31 -1.44 -3.49 -4.79
N ALA A 32 -0.77 -3.05 -5.86
CA ALA A 32 -1.36 -3.04 -7.21
C ALA A 32 -1.74 -4.45 -7.65
N LEU A 33 -0.82 -5.40 -7.44
CA LEU A 33 -1.00 -6.79 -7.84
C LEU A 33 -2.15 -7.43 -7.05
N ALA A 34 -2.18 -7.24 -5.72
CA ALA A 34 -3.25 -7.75 -4.86
C ALA A 34 -4.62 -7.14 -5.20
N GLY A 35 -4.67 -5.84 -5.51
CA GLY A 35 -5.89 -5.18 -5.97
C GLY A 35 -6.35 -5.69 -7.34
N ALA A 36 -5.41 -5.88 -8.27
CA ALA A 36 -5.70 -6.40 -9.59
C ALA A 36 -6.22 -7.84 -9.55
N THR A 37 -5.63 -8.72 -8.73
CA THR A 37 -6.12 -10.09 -8.56
C THR A 37 -7.51 -10.09 -7.95
N PHE A 38 -7.76 -9.29 -6.90
CA PHE A 38 -9.08 -9.19 -6.29
C PHE A 38 -10.15 -8.71 -7.29
N ALA A 39 -9.86 -7.70 -8.11
CA ALA A 39 -10.80 -7.23 -9.12
C ALA A 39 -11.12 -8.26 -10.21
N ASN A 40 -10.14 -9.07 -10.62
CA ASN A 40 -10.39 -10.15 -11.57
C ASN A 40 -11.36 -11.19 -10.99
N GLU A 41 -11.22 -11.54 -9.71
CA GLU A 41 -12.11 -12.50 -9.04
C GLU A 41 -13.55 -12.00 -8.95
N ILE A 42 -13.76 -10.70 -8.66
CA ILE A 42 -15.11 -10.13 -8.53
C ILE A 42 -15.67 -9.55 -9.84
N GLY A 43 -14.92 -9.64 -10.96
CA GLY A 43 -15.33 -9.07 -12.25
C GLY A 43 -15.42 -7.54 -12.27
N ALA A 44 -14.66 -6.85 -11.43
CA ALA A 44 -14.66 -5.39 -11.32
C ALA A 44 -13.55 -4.75 -12.18
N ASN A 45 -13.51 -3.41 -12.19
CA ASN A 45 -12.48 -2.68 -12.91
C ASN A 45 -11.10 -2.84 -12.26
N VAL A 46 -10.23 -3.63 -12.91
CA VAL A 46 -8.87 -3.94 -12.47
C VAL A 46 -8.04 -2.69 -12.18
N ALA A 47 -8.18 -1.63 -12.99
CA ALA A 47 -7.40 -0.41 -12.79
C ALA A 47 -7.77 0.29 -11.48
N VAL A 48 -9.08 0.38 -11.15
CA VAL A 48 -9.55 1.06 -9.93
C VAL A 48 -9.03 0.33 -8.69
N PHE A 49 -9.16 -1.00 -8.66
CA PHE A 49 -8.72 -1.78 -7.51
C PHE A 49 -7.20 -1.88 -7.40
N ALA A 50 -6.46 -1.89 -8.51
CA ALA A 50 -5.01 -1.81 -8.47
C ALA A 50 -4.55 -0.49 -7.83
N MET A 51 -5.14 0.64 -8.24
CA MET A 51 -4.84 1.94 -7.64
C MET A 51 -5.17 1.96 -6.14
N VAL A 52 -6.36 1.52 -5.74
CA VAL A 52 -6.79 1.49 -4.33
C VAL A 52 -5.90 0.54 -3.50
N GLY A 53 -5.57 -0.64 -4.03
CA GLY A 53 -4.72 -1.63 -3.37
C GLY A 53 -3.29 -1.13 -3.13
N SER A 54 -2.69 -0.44 -4.11
CA SER A 54 -1.37 0.18 -3.96
C SER A 54 -1.30 1.14 -2.78
N VAL A 55 -2.27 2.05 -2.70
CA VAL A 55 -2.28 3.11 -1.67
C VAL A 55 -2.64 2.53 -0.30
N ALA A 56 -3.54 1.54 -0.25
CA ALA A 56 -3.95 0.87 0.98
C ALA A 56 -2.80 0.08 1.62
N VAL A 57 -2.06 -0.72 0.84
CA VAL A 57 -0.90 -1.49 1.34
C VAL A 57 0.18 -0.54 1.86
N LEU A 58 0.44 0.55 1.14
CA LEU A 58 1.40 1.56 1.59
C LEU A 58 0.96 2.22 2.91
N ALA A 59 -0.32 2.58 3.03
CA ALA A 59 -0.89 3.17 4.24
C ALA A 59 -0.79 2.25 5.47
N GLY A 60 -1.05 0.96 5.29
CA GLY A 60 -0.92 -0.04 6.34
C GLY A 60 0.53 -0.27 6.75
N ALA A 61 1.43 -0.43 5.78
CA ALA A 61 2.85 -0.70 6.05
C ALA A 61 3.57 0.52 6.65
N ALA A 62 3.29 1.72 6.16
CA ALA A 62 3.92 2.95 6.63
C ALA A 62 3.18 3.61 7.80
N ASN A 63 2.03 3.07 8.24
CA ASN A 63 1.19 3.64 9.31
C ASN A 63 0.91 5.16 9.15
N THR A 64 0.79 5.63 7.90
CA THR A 64 0.61 7.04 7.53
C THR A 64 -0.58 7.22 6.58
N PRO A 65 -1.82 6.94 7.03
CA PRO A 65 -3.00 6.89 6.16
C PRO A 65 -3.29 8.21 5.46
N LEU A 66 -3.05 9.36 6.11
CA LEU A 66 -3.31 10.67 5.52
C LEU A 66 -2.32 10.99 4.39
N ALA A 67 -1.02 10.72 4.60
CA ALA A 67 0.00 10.94 3.59
C ALA A 67 -0.22 10.02 2.38
N CYS A 68 -0.58 8.76 2.62
CA CYS A 68 -0.87 7.81 1.55
C CYS A 68 -2.12 8.20 0.77
N ALA A 69 -3.20 8.66 1.42
CA ALA A 69 -4.39 9.12 0.72
C ALA A 69 -4.09 10.32 -0.21
N LEU A 70 -3.28 11.29 0.25
CA LEU A 70 -2.83 12.41 -0.57
C LEU A 70 -1.95 11.94 -1.74
N LEU A 71 -1.01 11.03 -1.49
CA LEU A 71 -0.20 10.42 -2.55
C LEU A 71 -1.06 9.75 -3.62
N GLY A 72 -2.12 9.03 -3.23
CA GLY A 72 -3.06 8.42 -4.16
C GLY A 72 -3.79 9.46 -5.02
N ILE A 73 -4.19 10.59 -4.42
CA ILE A 73 -4.82 11.71 -5.14
C ILE A 73 -3.85 12.34 -6.13
N GLU A 74 -2.58 12.54 -5.74
CA GLU A 74 -1.55 13.11 -6.61
C GLU A 74 -1.22 12.20 -7.80
N LEU A 75 -1.15 10.87 -7.58
CA LEU A 75 -0.78 9.90 -8.61
C LEU A 75 -1.94 9.54 -9.56
N PHE A 76 -3.15 9.45 -9.04
CA PHE A 76 -4.30 8.88 -9.76
C PHE A 76 -5.45 9.86 -10.00
N GLY A 77 -5.35 11.07 -9.46
CA GLY A 77 -6.34 12.14 -9.59
C GLY A 77 -7.41 12.13 -8.48
N GLY A 78 -8.02 13.30 -8.29
CA GLY A 78 -8.95 13.56 -7.19
C GLY A 78 -10.30 12.84 -7.26
N ASN A 79 -10.65 12.22 -8.39
CA ASN A 79 -11.94 11.51 -8.53
C ASN A 79 -12.03 10.28 -7.61
N GLY A 80 -10.88 9.73 -7.20
CA GLY A 80 -10.78 8.60 -6.26
C GLY A 80 -10.53 9.01 -4.80
N ALA A 81 -10.54 10.29 -4.46
CA ALA A 81 -10.08 10.79 -3.14
C ALA A 81 -10.73 10.09 -1.95
N ILE A 82 -12.05 9.91 -1.99
CA ILE A 82 -12.81 9.24 -0.92
C ILE A 82 -12.46 7.75 -0.84
N LEU A 83 -12.31 7.07 -1.99
CA LEU A 83 -11.94 5.66 -2.04
C LEU A 83 -10.55 5.44 -1.46
N PHE A 84 -9.59 6.30 -1.81
CA PHE A 84 -8.23 6.24 -1.26
C PHE A 84 -8.23 6.49 0.24
N ALA A 85 -8.95 7.51 0.73
CA ALA A 85 -9.03 7.80 2.15
C ALA A 85 -9.62 6.64 2.96
N VAL A 86 -10.75 6.07 2.52
CA VAL A 86 -11.39 4.95 3.21
C VAL A 86 -10.49 3.71 3.20
N ALA A 87 -9.89 3.38 2.06
CA ALA A 87 -9.01 2.22 1.96
C ALA A 87 -7.74 2.37 2.82
N CYS A 88 -7.15 3.57 2.86
CA CYS A 88 -5.99 3.86 3.72
C CYS A 88 -6.33 3.72 5.20
N VAL A 89 -7.48 4.25 5.63
CA VAL A 89 -7.92 4.16 7.03
C VAL A 89 -8.24 2.72 7.41
N ALA A 90 -8.91 1.96 6.53
CA ALA A 90 -9.20 0.55 6.74
C ALA A 90 -7.91 -0.28 6.85
N ALA A 91 -6.98 -0.11 5.90
CA ALA A 91 -5.70 -0.82 5.93
C ALA A 91 -4.87 -0.46 7.16
N TYR A 92 -4.81 0.82 7.53
CA TYR A 92 -4.20 1.27 8.77
C TYR A 92 -4.86 0.59 9.97
N ALA A 93 -6.20 0.53 10.04
CA ALA A 93 -6.94 -0.14 11.12
C ALA A 93 -6.56 -1.62 11.29
N THR A 94 -6.22 -2.29 10.19
CA THR A 94 -5.89 -3.72 10.19
C THR A 94 -4.38 -4.04 10.26
N SER A 95 -3.46 -3.08 10.07
CA SER A 95 -2.01 -3.37 9.91
C SER A 95 -1.20 -3.46 11.21
N GLY A 96 -1.83 -3.32 12.38
CA GLY A 96 -1.13 -3.35 13.67
C GLY A 96 -0.34 -2.06 13.97
N HIS A 97 0.46 -2.06 15.04
CA HIS A 97 1.08 -0.83 15.59
C HIS A 97 2.51 -0.56 15.11
N THR A 98 3.15 -1.55 14.50
CA THR A 98 4.51 -1.46 13.98
C THR A 98 4.49 -1.12 12.50
N GLY A 99 5.03 0.03 12.12
CA GLY A 99 5.24 0.37 10.70
C GLY A 99 6.63 -0.06 10.23
N ILE A 100 6.86 -0.02 8.92
CA ILE A 100 8.19 -0.27 8.31
C ILE A 100 9.28 0.69 8.83
N TYR A 101 8.86 1.87 9.31
CA TYR A 101 9.76 2.84 9.92
C TYR A 101 9.85 2.67 11.43
N ASN A 102 10.90 1.98 11.91
CA ASN A 102 11.19 1.80 13.34
C ASN A 102 11.43 3.12 14.11
N ALA A 103 11.84 4.19 13.42
CA ALA A 103 12.05 5.51 14.02
C ALA A 103 10.76 6.34 14.18
N GLN A 104 9.61 5.84 13.69
CA GLN A 104 8.34 6.55 13.79
C GLN A 104 7.90 6.62 15.26
N LYS A 105 7.85 7.83 15.82
CA LYS A 105 7.38 8.06 17.19
C LYS A 105 5.87 7.81 17.26
N VAL A 106 5.47 6.69 17.84
CA VAL A 106 4.06 6.38 18.12
C VAL A 106 3.61 7.22 19.32
N SER A 107 2.93 8.34 19.09
CA SER A 107 2.41 9.20 20.17
C SER A 107 1.14 8.66 20.84
N ALA A 108 0.42 7.75 20.19
CA ALA A 108 -0.74 7.08 20.75
C ALA A 108 -0.82 5.65 20.20
N HIS A 109 -0.83 4.67 21.10
CA HIS A 109 -1.01 3.28 20.72
C HIS A 109 -2.46 3.08 20.26
N LYS A 110 -2.67 2.42 19.11
CA LYS A 110 -3.98 2.20 18.49
C LYS A 110 -4.93 1.30 19.31
N SER A 111 -4.37 0.60 20.28
CA SER A 111 -5.06 -0.04 21.39
C SER A 111 -4.77 0.88 22.55
N GLY A 112 -5.79 1.39 23.24
CA GLY A 112 -5.64 2.32 24.37
C GLY A 112 -4.95 1.71 25.60
N GLU A 113 -3.78 1.12 25.43
CA GLU A 113 -2.92 0.69 26.51
C GLU A 113 -1.93 1.81 26.79
N VAL A 114 -2.24 2.55 27.86
CA VAL A 114 -1.31 3.46 28.53
C VAL A 114 -0.30 2.56 29.24
N THR A 115 0.90 2.42 28.70
CA THR A 115 2.01 1.85 29.46
C THR A 115 2.43 2.86 30.51
N SER A 116 2.14 2.51 31.77
CA SER A 116 2.56 3.22 32.98
C SER A 116 4.09 3.30 33.12
#